data_AF-A0A9C8Q1Z2-F1
#
_entry.id   AF-A0A9C8Q1Z2-F1
#
_cell.length_a   1.000
_cell.length_b   1.000
_cell.length_c   1.000
_cell.angle_alpha   90.00
_cell.angle_beta   90.00
_cell.angle_gamma   90.00
#
_symmetry.space_group_name_H-M   'P 1'
#
loop_
_entity.id
_entity.type
_entity.pdbx_description
1 polymer ?
#
loop_
_entity_poly.entity_id
_entity_poly.type
_entity_poly.pdbx_seq_one_letter_code
_entity_poly.pdbx_strand_id
1 'polypeptide(L)'
;MAFDALHGTDPLEGGVDAYSTALGAARILKRAGGYLAWCEATFDLPRTTKPTAGDLALITSADTFAAALAICVKPGEYASKTETGMIITKANILGAWTCRF
;
A
#
# COMPACT_ATOMS: atom_id res chain seq x y z
N MET A 1 -13.93 -9.07 -21.14
CA MET A 1 -15.39 -8.87 -21.08
C MET A 1 -15.99 -9.30 -19.74
N ALA A 2 -15.98 -10.58 -19.32
CA ALA A 2 -16.48 -10.96 -17.99
C ALA A 2 -15.49 -10.64 -16.84
N PHE A 3 -14.19 -10.75 -17.09
CA PHE A 3 -13.12 -10.50 -16.11
C PHE A 3 -13.03 -9.01 -15.72
N ASP A 4 -13.00 -8.11 -16.70
CA ASP A 4 -12.91 -6.65 -16.48
C ASP A 4 -14.14 -6.09 -15.76
N ALA A 5 -15.32 -6.68 -15.99
CA ALA A 5 -16.56 -6.32 -15.31
C ALA A 5 -16.61 -6.79 -13.84
N LEU A 6 -15.85 -7.84 -13.49
CA LEU A 6 -15.75 -8.40 -12.14
C LEU A 6 -14.61 -7.79 -11.31
N HIS A 7 -13.54 -7.37 -11.97
CA HIS A 7 -12.29 -6.93 -11.31
C HIS A 7 -11.97 -5.44 -11.50
N GLY A 8 -12.73 -4.73 -12.36
CA GLY A 8 -12.45 -3.36 -12.74
C GLY A 8 -11.29 -3.25 -13.74
N THR A 9 -11.19 -2.10 -14.39
CA THR A 9 -9.97 -1.72 -15.13
C THR A 9 -8.85 -1.50 -14.13
N ASP A 10 -7.69 -2.13 -14.34
CA ASP A 10 -6.53 -1.90 -13.49
C ASP A 10 -6.14 -0.41 -13.59
N PRO A 11 -6.28 0.38 -12.51
CA PRO A 11 -5.93 1.80 -12.56
C PRO A 11 -4.44 2.03 -12.85
N LEU A 12 -3.62 0.98 -12.82
CA LEU A 12 -2.19 0.99 -13.10
C LEU A 12 -1.82 0.42 -14.47
N GLU A 13 -2.77 0.07 -15.34
CA GLU A 13 -2.51 -0.55 -16.66
C GLU A 13 -1.59 0.28 -17.57
N GLY A 14 -1.52 1.61 -17.36
CA GLY A 14 -0.59 2.52 -18.04
C GLY A 14 0.51 3.11 -17.16
N GLY A 15 0.64 2.64 -15.93
CA GLY A 15 1.64 3.11 -14.97
C GLY A 15 3.04 2.71 -15.42
N VAL A 16 3.88 3.70 -15.72
CA VAL A 16 5.32 3.45 -15.96
C VAL A 16 6.02 3.46 -14.62
N ASP A 17 6.80 2.41 -14.35
CA ASP A 17 7.64 2.36 -13.16
C ASP A 17 8.58 3.57 -13.12
N ALA A 18 8.43 4.42 -12.11
CA ALA A 18 9.30 5.58 -11.91
C ALA A 18 10.73 5.18 -11.46
N TYR A 19 10.97 3.89 -11.24
CA TYR A 19 12.23 3.32 -10.81
C TYR A 19 12.35 1.85 -11.23
N SER A 20 13.55 1.37 -11.52
CA SER A 20 13.82 -0.05 -11.82
C SER A 20 14.71 -0.75 -10.79
N THR A 21 15.07 -0.04 -9.70
CA THR A 21 15.95 -0.57 -8.66
C THR A 21 15.46 -0.18 -7.27
N ALA A 22 15.77 -1.00 -6.26
CA ALA A 22 15.51 -0.68 -4.86
C ALA A 22 16.14 0.66 -4.44
N LEU A 23 17.33 0.98 -4.94
CA LEU A 23 17.97 2.27 -4.68
C LEU A 23 17.19 3.45 -5.31
N GLY A 24 16.59 3.25 -6.48
CA GLY A 24 15.70 4.21 -7.12
C GLY A 24 14.47 4.49 -6.26
N ALA A 25 13.79 3.45 -5.80
CA ALA A 25 12.67 3.56 -4.86
C ALA A 25 13.08 4.32 -3.58
N ALA A 26 14.21 3.93 -2.97
CA ALA A 26 14.74 4.57 -1.77
C ALA A 26 14.96 6.09 -1.94
N ARG A 27 15.42 6.53 -3.11
CA ARG A 27 15.61 7.95 -3.43
C ARG A 27 14.29 8.70 -3.53
N ILE A 28 13.26 8.09 -4.13
CA ILE A 28 11.92 8.68 -4.22
C ILE A 28 11.37 8.87 -2.80
N LEU A 29 11.41 7.81 -1.98
CA LEU A 29 10.94 7.87 -0.60
C LEU A 29 11.72 8.90 0.22
N LYS A 30 13.05 8.95 0.09
CA LYS A 30 13.89 9.93 0.78
C LYS A 30 13.53 11.37 0.40
N ARG A 31 13.28 11.64 -0.89
CA ARG A 31 12.89 12.98 -1.38
C ARG A 31 11.53 13.41 -0.86
N ALA A 32 10.61 12.46 -0.70
CA ALA A 32 9.28 12.72 -0.15
C ALA A 32 9.29 12.91 1.39
N GLY A 33 10.41 12.64 2.07
CA GLY A 33 10.48 12.69 3.55
C GLY A 33 10.12 11.36 4.23
N GLY A 34 10.08 10.25 3.49
CA GLY A 34 9.75 8.91 3.96
C GLY A 34 8.52 8.32 3.27
N TYR A 35 8.25 7.04 3.51
CA TYR A 35 7.15 6.33 2.83
C TYR A 35 5.78 6.87 3.24
N LEU A 36 5.58 7.18 4.52
CA LEU A 36 4.32 7.78 4.97
C LEU A 36 4.05 9.11 4.25
N ALA A 37 5.04 10.01 4.20
CA ALA A 37 4.90 11.31 3.54
C ALA A 37 4.68 11.17 2.03
N TRP A 38 5.34 10.20 1.38
CA TRP A 38 5.06 9.85 -0.01
C TRP A 38 3.61 9.40 -0.20
N CYS A 39 3.09 8.53 0.67
CA CYS A 39 1.69 8.08 0.62
C CYS A 39 0.71 9.24 0.80
N GLU A 40 0.93 10.15 1.76
CA GLU A 40 0.08 11.35 1.95
C GLU A 40 0.03 12.24 0.71
N ALA A 41 1.14 12.34 -0.03
CA ALA A 41 1.21 13.13 -1.25
C ALA A 41 0.64 12.40 -2.49
N THR A 42 0.55 11.07 -2.45
CA THR A 42 0.19 10.25 -3.60
C THR A 42 -1.27 9.80 -3.56
N PHE A 43 -1.80 9.47 -2.39
CA PHE A 43 -3.15 8.96 -2.25
C PHE A 43 -4.14 10.11 -2.02
N ASP A 44 -5.10 10.23 -2.92
CA ASP A 44 -6.29 11.06 -2.71
C ASP A 44 -7.35 10.27 -1.93
N LEU A 45 -7.00 9.83 -0.72
CA LEU A 45 -7.88 9.03 0.16
C LEU A 45 -7.96 9.65 1.56
N PRO A 46 -9.13 9.59 2.24
CA PRO A 46 -9.26 10.14 3.59
C PRO A 46 -8.46 9.32 4.61
N ARG A 47 -7.75 9.99 5.52
CA ARG A 47 -7.01 9.36 6.62
C ARG A 47 -7.93 8.69 7.64
N THR A 48 -7.49 7.57 8.19
CA THR A 48 -8.14 6.91 9.33
C THR A 48 -7.12 6.40 10.35
N THR A 49 -7.51 6.35 11.62
CA THR A 49 -6.74 5.72 12.70
C THR A 49 -7.30 4.35 13.09
N LYS A 50 -8.45 3.96 12.53
CA LYS A 50 -9.16 2.71 12.81
C LYS A 50 -9.51 2.02 11.48
N PRO A 51 -8.50 1.50 10.75
CA PRO A 51 -8.75 0.80 9.50
C PRO A 51 -9.62 -0.44 9.75
N THR A 52 -10.52 -0.68 8.81
CA THR A 52 -11.44 -1.81 8.78
C THR A 52 -11.22 -2.62 7.51
N ALA A 53 -11.91 -3.76 7.39
CA ALA A 53 -11.77 -4.64 6.23
C ALA A 53 -11.89 -3.87 4.88
N GLY A 54 -10.85 -3.93 4.05
CA GLY A 54 -10.76 -3.24 2.76
C GLY A 54 -10.08 -1.87 2.77
N ASP A 55 -9.81 -1.28 3.94
CA ASP A 55 -9.05 -0.03 4.04
C ASP A 55 -7.55 -0.26 3.76
N LEU A 56 -6.90 0.76 3.20
CA LEU A 56 -5.47 0.74 2.92
C LEU A 56 -4.67 1.07 4.19
N ALA A 57 -3.60 0.33 4.44
CA ALA A 57 -2.70 0.57 5.55
C ALA A 57 -1.23 0.51 5.10
N LEU A 58 -0.43 1.44 5.61
CA LEU A 58 1.03 1.33 5.61
C LEU A 58 1.42 0.67 6.93
N ILE A 59 2.00 -0.51 6.88
CA ILE A 59 2.36 -1.32 8.05
C ILE A 59 3.87 -1.40 8.23
N THR A 60 4.33 -1.65 9.46
CA THR A 60 5.72 -2.04 9.71
C THR A 60 6.02 -3.38 9.06
N SER A 61 7.15 -3.47 8.34
CA SER A 61 7.64 -4.70 7.71
C SER A 61 9.09 -4.96 8.13
N ALA A 62 9.53 -6.21 8.04
CA ALA A 62 10.93 -6.58 8.28
C ALA A 62 11.81 -6.43 7.01
N ASP A 63 11.23 -5.96 5.90
CA ASP A 63 11.90 -5.79 4.62
C ASP A 63 12.80 -4.54 4.53
N THR A 64 13.41 -4.35 3.35
CA THR A 64 14.44 -3.34 3.06
C THR A 64 14.00 -1.89 3.34
N PHE A 65 12.70 -1.61 3.47
CA PHE A 65 12.19 -0.26 3.77
C PHE A 65 11.46 -0.15 5.11
N ALA A 66 11.50 -1.21 5.92
CA ALA A 66 10.83 -1.32 7.21
C ALA A 66 9.29 -1.10 7.16
N ALA A 67 8.70 -1.07 5.96
CA ALA A 67 7.31 -0.71 5.76
C ALA A 67 6.76 -1.26 4.44
N ALA A 68 5.50 -1.69 4.47
CA ALA A 68 4.78 -2.20 3.31
C ALA A 68 3.36 -1.65 3.24
N LEU A 69 2.82 -1.47 2.03
CA LEU A 69 1.40 -1.23 1.83
C LEU A 69 0.65 -2.56 1.89
N ALA A 70 -0.49 -2.54 2.58
CA ALA A 70 -1.31 -3.71 2.81
C ALA A 70 -2.79 -3.31 2.91
N ILE A 71 -3.67 -4.28 2.67
CA ILE A 71 -5.11 -4.12 2.88
C ILE A 71 -5.46 -4.64 4.26
N CYS A 72 -6.19 -3.85 5.05
CA CYS A 72 -6.73 -4.31 6.32
C CYS A 72 -7.73 -5.44 6.07
N VAL A 73 -7.50 -6.61 6.67
CA VAL A 73 -8.45 -7.74 6.62
C VAL A 73 -9.40 -7.64 7.81
N LYS A 74 -8.84 -7.31 8.97
CA LYS A 74 -9.54 -6.95 10.21
C LYS A 74 -8.56 -6.16 11.09
N PRO A 75 -9.01 -5.48 12.16
CA PRO A 75 -8.12 -4.70 13.00
C PRO A 75 -6.90 -5.50 13.49
N GLY A 76 -5.70 -5.04 13.12
CA GLY A 76 -4.42 -5.67 13.50
C GLY A 76 -3.94 -6.79 12.58
N GLU A 77 -4.68 -7.17 11.54
CA GLU A 77 -4.26 -8.14 10.51
C GLU A 77 -4.38 -7.55 9.10
N TYR A 78 -3.29 -7.64 8.34
CA TYR A 78 -3.13 -6.95 7.08
C TYR A 78 -2.63 -7.93 6.01
N ALA A 79 -3.20 -7.83 4.82
CA ALA A 79 -2.83 -8.62 3.66
C ALA A 79 -1.91 -7.81 2.74
N SER A 80 -0.71 -8.31 2.49
CA SER A 80 0.26 -7.70 1.57
C SER A 80 0.67 -8.69 0.47
N LYS A 81 1.04 -8.14 -0.69
CA LYS A 81 1.58 -8.89 -1.81
C LYS A 81 3.08 -9.07 -1.64
N THR A 82 3.55 -10.29 -1.86
CA THR A 82 4.97 -10.65 -1.97
C THR A 82 5.23 -11.30 -3.33
N GLU A 83 6.51 -11.54 -3.65
CA GLU A 83 6.90 -12.31 -4.84
C GLU A 83 6.32 -13.74 -4.82
N THR A 84 6.18 -14.33 -3.64
CA THR A 84 5.71 -15.71 -3.46
C THR A 84 4.20 -15.84 -3.33
N GLY A 85 3.45 -14.74 -3.21
CA GLY A 85 2.00 -14.79 -3.07
C GLY A 85 1.42 -13.64 -2.26
N MET A 86 0.30 -13.91 -1.60
CA MET A 86 -0.31 -13.01 -0.62
C MET A 86 0.00 -13.55 0.76
N ILE A 87 0.39 -12.67 1.68
CA ILE A 87 0.59 -13.02 3.09
C ILE A 87 -0.35 -12.19 3.96
N ILE A 88 -0.84 -12.78 5.04
CA ILE A 88 -1.59 -12.07 6.09
C ILE A 88 -0.70 -12.00 7.32
N THR A 89 -0.41 -10.80 7.79
CA THR A 89 0.49 -10.57 8.93
C THR A 89 -0.17 -9.69 9.97
N LYS A 90 0.23 -9.91 11.24
CA LYS A 90 -0.03 -8.95 12.30
C LYS A 90 1.06 -7.90 12.29
N ALA A 91 0.68 -6.64 12.24
CA ALA A 91 1.64 -5.54 12.15
C ALA A 91 1.08 -4.26 12.79
N ASN A 92 1.98 -3.35 13.15
CA ASN A 92 1.62 -2.01 13.58
C ASN A 92 1.39 -1.13 12.35
N ILE A 93 0.43 -0.21 12.44
CA ILE A 93 0.20 0.79 11.38
C ILE A 93 1.12 1.99 11.57
N LEU A 94 1.69 2.44 10.46
CA LEU A 94 2.40 3.72 10.33
C LEU A 94 1.44 4.79 9.78
N GLY A 95 0.46 4.37 8.97
CA GLY A 95 -0.60 5.21 8.43
C GLY A 95 -1.71 4.35 7.83
N ALA A 96 -2.92 4.91 7.71
CA ALA A 96 -4.04 4.23 7.08
C ALA A 96 -5.01 5.22 6.41
N TRP A 97 -5.69 4.74 5.39
CA TRP A 97 -6.63 5.51 4.57
C TRP A 97 -7.88 4.66 4.32
N THR A 98 -9.05 5.29 4.36
CA THR A 98 -10.29 4.59 4.03
C THR A 98 -10.54 4.61 2.53
N CYS A 99 -10.92 3.45 2.01
CA CYS A 99 -11.30 3.29 0.60
C CYS A 99 -12.83 3.31 0.42
N ARG A 100 -13.57 3.70 1.47
CA ARG A 100 -15.02 3.82 1.44
C ARG A 100 -15.40 5.27 1.19
N PHE A 101 -16.24 5.47 0.19
CA PHE A 101 -16.79 6.77 -0.21
C PHE A 101 -18.30 6.74 -0.04
#